data_AF-A0A847XCD3-F1
#
_entry.id   AF-A0A847XCD3-F1
#
_cell.length_a   1.000
_cell.length_b   1.000
_cell.length_c   1.000
_cell.angle_alpha   90.00
_cell.angle_beta   90.00
_cell.angle_gamma   90.00
#
_symmetry.space_group_name_H-M   'P 1'
#
loop_
_entity.id
_entity.type
_entity.pdbx_description
1 polymer ?
#
loop_
_entity_poly.entity_id
_entity_poly.type
_entity_poly.pdbx_seq_one_letter_code
_entity_poly.pdbx_strand_id
1 'polypeptide(L)' 'GKQLTSEQLASHLDQLATHGKSKVAFVIGGSLGLSEAVMKRSDFALSFSKMTLPHQLMRLVLLEQVYRAFKINRNEPYHK' A
#
# COMPACT_ATOMS: atom_id res chain seq x y z
N GLY A 1 3.43 10.96 -1.83
CA GLY A 1 3.66 10.01 -0.73
C GLY A 1 5.05 9.40 -0.85
N LYS A 2 5.46 8.59 0.12
CA LYS A 2 6.74 7.86 0.09
C LYS A 2 6.64 6.70 -0.90
N GLN A 3 7.66 6.52 -1.73
CA GLN A 3 7.80 5.35 -2.57
C GLN A 3 8.53 4.26 -1.79
N LEU A 4 7.94 3.07 -1.76
CA LEU A 4 8.51 1.89 -1.11
C LEU A 4 8.80 0.83 -2.17
N THR A 5 9.87 0.06 -1.99
CA THR A 5 10.02 -1.21 -2.70
C THR A 5 9.03 -2.25 -2.17
N SER A 6 8.88 -3.37 -2.88
CA SER A 6 8.02 -4.49 -2.43
C SER A 6 8.42 -5.00 -1.05
N GLU A 7 9.73 -5.14 -0.80
CA GLU A 7 10.30 -5.60 0.47
C GLU A 7 10.07 -4.57 1.59
N GLN A 8 10.18 -3.27 1.27
CA GLN A 8 9.90 -2.21 2.23
C GLN A 8 8.42 -2.14 2.60
N LEU A 9 7.51 -2.36 1.63
CA LEU A 9 6.08 -2.45 1.91
C LEU A 9 5.77 -3.68 2.78
N ALA A 10 6.38 -4.82 2.47
CA ALA A 10 6.25 -6.05 3.24
C ALA A 10 6.70 -5.86 4.71
N SER A 11 7.89 -5.30 4.90
CA SER A 11 8.42 -4.95 6.22
C SER A 11 7.54 -3.94 6.96
N HIS A 12 7.02 -2.92 6.26
CA HIS A 12 6.14 -1.93 6.89
C HIS A 12 4.84 -2.56 7.42
N LEU A 13 4.21 -3.45 6.64
CA LEU A 13 3.00 -4.16 7.06
C LEU A 13 3.29 -5.13 8.22
N ASP A 14 4.44 -5.80 8.21
CA ASP A 14 4.86 -6.70 9.29
C ASP A 14 5.12 -5.94 10.61
N GLN A 15 5.74 -4.76 10.52
CA GLN A 15 5.92 -3.87 11.66
C GLN A 15 4.58 -3.43 12.25
N LEU A 16 3.60 -3.06 11.42
CA LEU A 16 2.26 -2.72 11.90
C LEU A 16 1.61 -3.88 12.66
N ALA A 17 1.71 -5.10 12.14
CA ALA A 17 1.20 -6.30 12.80
C ALA A 17 1.90 -6.55 14.16
N THR A 18 3.23 -6.45 14.20
CA THR A 18 4.05 -6.62 15.42
C THR A 18 3.68 -5.59 16.50
N HIS A 19 3.30 -4.37 16.13
CA HIS A 19 2.84 -3.33 17.04
C HIS A 19 1.33 -3.40 17.37
N GLY A 20 0.67 -4.52 17.07
CA GLY A 20 -0.73 -4.78 17.40
C GLY A 20 -1.75 -4.08 16.49
N LYS A 21 -1.33 -3.53 15.34
CA LYS A 21 -2.26 -2.93 14.37
C LYS A 21 -2.81 -4.03 13.45
N SER A 22 -3.89 -4.68 13.88
CA SER A 22 -4.53 -5.77 13.13
C SER A 22 -5.48 -5.31 12.00
N LYS A 23 -5.74 -4.01 11.89
CA LYS A 23 -6.62 -3.43 10.86
C LYS A 23 -5.86 -2.36 10.08
N VAL A 24 -5.75 -2.58 8.77
CA VAL A 24 -5.16 -1.64 7.81
C VAL A 24 -6.21 -1.30 6.76
N ALA A 25 -6.44 -0.02 6.52
CA ALA A 25 -7.35 0.47 5.49
C ALA A 25 -6.56 1.25 4.45
N PHE A 26 -6.65 0.82 3.19
CA PHE A 26 -6.10 1.58 2.07
C PHE A 26 -7.18 2.46 1.46
N VAL A 27 -6.82 3.71 1.15
CA VAL A 27 -7.74 4.68 0.55
C VAL A 27 -7.19 5.09 -0.81
N ILE A 28 -7.99 4.88 -1.86
CA ILE A 28 -7.68 5.33 -3.23
C ILE A 28 -8.68 6.42 -3.59
N GLY A 29 -8.17 7.59 -3.99
CA GLY A 29 -9.01 8.71 -4.41
C GLY A 29 -9.71 8.46 -5.75
N GLY A 30 -10.79 9.22 -5.98
CA GLY A 30 -11.47 9.27 -7.27
C GLY A 30 -10.72 10.14 -8.28
N SER A 31 -11.42 10.56 -9.34
CA SER A 31 -10.87 11.45 -10.39
C SER A 31 -10.36 12.79 -9.84
N LEU A 32 -10.97 13.30 -8.77
CA LEU A 32 -10.58 14.56 -8.10
C LEU A 32 -9.55 14.38 -6.98
N GLY A 33 -9.05 13.15 -6.76
CA GLY A 33 -8.12 12.84 -5.69
C GLY A 33 -8.79 12.62 -4.32
N LEU A 34 -8.08 12.97 -3.24
CA LEU A 34 -8.51 12.83 -1.85
C LEU A 34 -8.69 14.20 -1.21
N SER A 35 -9.70 14.34 -0.36
CA SER A 35 -9.90 15.58 0.40
C SER A 35 -8.78 15.79 1.42
N GLU A 36 -8.51 17.04 1.77
CA GLU A 36 -7.50 17.37 2.79
C GLU A 36 -7.76 16.68 4.14
N ALA A 37 -9.04 16.51 4.51
CA ALA A 37 -9.41 15.83 5.75
C ALA A 37 -8.94 14.36 5.75
N VAL A 38 -9.08 13.66 4.62
CA VAL A 38 -8.60 12.28 4.47
C VAL A 38 -7.08 12.24 4.50
N MET A 39 -6.41 13.18 3.81
CA MET A 39 -4.95 13.26 3.79
C MET A 39 -4.38 13.52 5.20
N LYS A 40 -4.98 14.44 5.97
CA LYS A 40 -4.59 14.74 7.37
C LYS A 40 -4.84 13.57 8.31
N ARG A 41 -5.90 12.78 8.08
CA ARG A 41 -6.20 11.59 8.89
C ARG A 41 -5.30 10.40 8.54
N SER A 42 -4.69 10.37 7.36
CA SER A 42 -3.88 9.23 6.93
C SER A 42 -2.67 9.03 7.83
N ASP A 43 -2.48 7.79 8.32
CA ASP A 43 -1.33 7.42 9.14
C ASP A 43 -0.05 7.28 8.29
N PHE A 44 -0.21 6.99 6.99
CA PHE A 44 0.88 6.85 6.04
C PHE A 44 0.43 7.16 4.61
N ALA A 45 1.20 7.98 3.89
CA ALA A 45 0.95 8.31 2.49
C ALA A 45 1.89 7.52 1.56
N LEU A 46 1.40 6.42 0.98
CA LEU A 46 2.12 5.57 0.03
C LEU A 46 2.01 6.08 -1.42
N SER A 47 3.09 5.98 -2.20
CA SER A 47 3.12 6.28 -3.64
C SER A 47 3.66 5.07 -4.41
N PHE A 48 2.94 4.63 -5.44
CA PHE A 48 3.33 3.50 -6.30
C PHE A 48 4.13 3.92 -7.54
N SER A 49 4.04 5.19 -7.93
CA SER A 49 4.76 5.73 -9.09
C SER A 49 4.84 7.25 -9.02
N LYS A 50 5.75 7.84 -9.81
CA LYS A 50 5.73 9.28 -10.13
C LYS A 50 4.66 9.62 -11.17
N MET A 51 4.18 8.63 -11.92
CA MET A 51 3.11 8.78 -12.91
C MET A 51 1.73 8.68 -12.26
N THR A 52 0.76 9.33 -12.88
CA THR A 52 -0.66 9.20 -12.53
C THR A 52 -1.20 7.90 -13.09
N LEU A 53 -1.69 7.03 -12.21
CA LEU A 53 -2.36 5.78 -12.59
C LEU A 53 -3.88 5.96 -12.53
N PRO A 54 -4.65 5.48 -13.52
CA PRO A 54 -6.11 5.44 -13.42
C PRO A 54 -6.54 4.68 -12.16
N HIS A 55 -7.51 5.21 -11.42
CA HIS A 55 -7.90 4.67 -10.11
C HIS A 55 -8.31 3.18 -10.16
N GLN A 56 -8.91 2.72 -11.27
CA GLN A 56 -9.24 1.30 -11.47
C GLN A 56 -7.98 0.43 -11.56
N LEU A 57 -6.97 0.88 -12.33
CA LEU A 57 -5.69 0.19 -12.43
C LEU A 57 -4.92 0.23 -11.10
N MET A 58 -4.94 1.37 -10.41
CA MET A 58 -4.30 1.52 -9.10
C MET A 58 -4.90 0.54 -8.07
N ARG A 59 -6.21 0.25 -8.15
CA ARG A 59 -6.83 -0.76 -7.28
C ARG A 59 -6.25 -2.16 -7.51
N LEU A 60 -6.06 -2.53 -8.77
CA LEU A 60 -5.47 -3.83 -9.13
C LEU A 60 -4.00 -3.91 -8.68
N VAL A 61 -3.21 -2.88 -8.96
CA VAL A 61 -1.80 -2.80 -8.57
C VAL A 61 -1.65 -2.87 -7.04
N LEU A 62 -2.49 -2.14 -6.29
CA LEU A 62 -2.48 -2.20 -4.84
C LEU A 62 -2.76 -3.62 -4.33
N LEU A 63 -3.78 -4.29 -4.86
CA LEU A 63 -4.15 -5.64 -4.43
C LEU A 63 -3.01 -6.64 -4.67
N GLU A 64 -2.40 -6.58 -5.85
CA GLU A 64 -1.24 -7.41 -6.19
C GLU A 64 -0.06 -7.16 -5.25
N GLN A 65 0.24 -5.90 -4.95
CA GLN A 65 1.36 -5.54 -4.08
C GLN A 65 1.12 -5.92 -2.62
N VAL A 66 -0.13 -5.85 -2.13
CA VAL A 66 -0.50 -6.39 -0.82
C VAL A 66 -0.30 -7.91 -0.80
N TYR A 67 -0.79 -8.63 -1.81
CA TYR A 67 -0.58 -10.08 -1.93
C TYR A 67 0.91 -10.44 -1.93
N ARG A 68 1.71 -9.75 -2.76
CA ARG A 68 3.17 -9.91 -2.82
C ARG A 68 3.84 -9.66 -1.48
N ALA A 69 3.48 -8.58 -0.78
CA ALA A 69 4.01 -8.23 0.53
C ALA A 69 3.79 -9.36 1.54
N PHE A 70 2.60 -9.97 1.56
CA PHE A 70 2.32 -11.11 2.43
C PHE A 70 3.09 -12.38 2.03
N LYS A 71 3.29 -12.63 0.73
CA LYS A 71 4.12 -13.75 0.24
C LYS A 71 5.58 -13.58 0.68
N ILE A 72 6.12 -12.36 0.59
CA ILE A 72 7.46 -12.00 1.08
C ILE A 72 7.55 -12.25 2.58
N ASN A 73 6.63 -11.73 3.39
CA ASN A 73 6.66 -11.89 4.85
C ASN A 73 6.58 -13.36 5.30
N ARG A 74 5.91 -14.21 4.51
CA ARG A 74 5.82 -15.66 4.77
C ARG A 74 6.99 -16.48 4.20
N ASN A 75 7.96 -15.84 3.56
CA ASN A 75 9.05 -16.51 2.82
C ASN A 75 8.53 -17.53 1.80
N GLU A 76 7.35 -17.28 1.22
CA GLU A 76 6.78 -18.14 0.20
C GLU A 76 7.30 -17.75 -1.18
N PRO A 77 7.54 -18.72 -2.09
CA PRO A 77 7.91 -18.40 -3.45
C PRO A 77 6.82 -17.54 -4.09
N TYR A 78 7.25 -16.38 -4.59
CA TYR A 78 6.46 -15.48 -5.41
C TYR A 78 7.20 -15.36 -6.74
N HIS A 79 6.46 -15.47 -7.85
CA HIS A 79 7.03 -15.56 -9.20
C HIS A 79 8.06 -14.46 -9.46
N LYS A 80 9.25 -14.90 -9.90
CA LYS A 80 10.25 -14.06 -10.57
C LYS A 80 9.88 -13.94 -12.05
#